data_AF-A0A954PER5-F1
#
_entry.id   AF-A0A954PER5-F1
#
_cell.length_a   1.000
_cell.length_b   1.000
_cell.length_c   1.000
_cell.angle_alpha   90.00
_cell.angle_beta   90.00
_cell.angle_gamma   90.00
#
_symmetry.space_group_name_H-M   'P 1'
#
loop_
_entity.id
_entity.type
_entity.pdbx_description
1 polymer ?
#
loop_
_entity_poly.entity_id
_entity_poly.type
_entity_poly.pdbx_seq_one_letter_code
_entity_poly.pdbx_strand_id
1 'polypeptide(L)'
;SGRIARRHLYAMRDLPVSEQIELLHEIQQGNHTTLTVEKHVQRKSSPLPSKNTSRRRTEKFRTTHATITMQFEDDSPTAAQILEALDDVKTQVQNR
;
A
#
# COMPACT_ATOMS: atom_id res chain seq x y z
N SER A 1 -3.95 18.41 31.34
CA SER A 1 -4.33 17.91 30.01
C SER A 1 -5.79 18.29 29.75
N GLY A 2 -6.29 18.27 28.51
CA GLY A 2 -7.67 18.67 28.18
C GLY A 2 -7.82 19.95 27.34
N ARG A 3 -6.71 20.64 27.02
CA ARG A 3 -6.76 21.87 26.22
C ARG A 3 -6.72 21.56 24.72
N ILE A 4 -7.79 21.90 24.02
CA ILE A 4 -7.87 21.78 22.56
C ILE A 4 -6.94 22.84 21.93
N ALA A 5 -5.76 22.41 21.50
CA ALA A 5 -4.86 23.21 20.67
C ALA A 5 -5.37 23.34 19.21
N ARG A 6 -4.99 24.44 18.56
CA ARG A 6 -5.29 24.72 17.14
C ARG A 6 -4.87 23.57 16.21
N ARG A 7 -3.77 22.90 16.53
CA ARG A 7 -3.23 21.76 15.79
C ARG A 7 -4.18 20.55 15.78
N HIS A 8 -4.96 20.32 16.84
CA HIS A 8 -5.99 19.27 16.84
C HIS A 8 -7.09 19.56 15.81
N LEU A 9 -7.56 20.82 15.76
CA LEU A 9 -8.61 21.23 14.85
C LEU A 9 -8.17 21.11 13.38
N TYR A 10 -6.93 21.46 13.08
CA TYR A 10 -6.36 21.24 11.74
C TYR A 10 -6.26 19.77 11.38
N ALA A 11 -5.89 18.90 12.32
CA ALA A 11 -5.77 17.47 12.06
C ALA A 11 -7.11 16.83 11.71
N MET A 12 -8.22 17.27 12.32
CA MET A 12 -9.55 16.63 12.17
C MET A 12 -10.43 17.27 11.09
N ARG A 13 -9.95 18.31 10.40
CA ARG A 13 -10.76 19.11 9.45
C ARG A 13 -11.40 18.27 8.33
N ASP A 14 -10.74 17.18 7.94
CA ASP A 14 -11.12 16.31 6.82
C ASP A 14 -11.99 15.12 7.28
N LEU A 15 -12.32 15.02 8.58
CA LEU A 15 -13.20 13.98 9.12
C LEU A 15 -14.69 14.37 9.06
N PRO A 16 -15.62 13.39 9.05
CA PRO A 16 -17.04 13.64 9.25
C PRO A 16 -17.32 14.32 10.60
N VAL A 17 -18.34 15.18 10.64
CA VAL A 17 -18.71 15.97 11.84
C VAL A 17 -18.94 15.09 13.07
N SER A 18 -19.57 13.91 12.91
CA SER A 18 -19.78 12.95 13.99
C SER A 18 -18.46 12.51 14.64
N GLU A 19 -17.44 12.24 13.84
CA GLU A 19 -16.12 11.79 14.32
C GLU A 19 -15.30 12.93 14.93
N GLN A 20 -15.47 14.15 14.43
CA GLN A 20 -14.84 15.34 15.03
C GLN A 20 -15.34 15.55 16.46
N ILE A 21 -16.64 15.36 16.71
CA ILE A 21 -17.24 15.52 18.05
C ILE A 21 -16.70 14.47 19.02
N GLU A 22 -16.62 13.21 18.61
CA GLU A 22 -16.06 12.12 19.41
C GLU A 22 -14.60 12.41 19.82
N LEU A 23 -13.75 12.77 18.86
CA LEU A 23 -12.35 13.07 19.12
C LEU A 23 -12.17 14.29 20.03
N LEU A 24 -13.00 15.33 19.88
CA LEU A 24 -12.95 16.50 20.75
C LEU A 24 -13.26 16.13 22.21
N HIS A 25 -14.22 15.23 22.43
CA HIS A 25 -14.54 14.73 23.75
C HIS A 25 -13.38 13.93 24.36
N GLU A 26 -12.73 13.06 23.57
CA GLU A 26 -11.55 12.29 24.01
C GLU A 26 -10.34 13.19 24.32
N ILE A 27 -10.12 14.26 23.55
CA ILE A 27 -9.06 15.25 23.80
C ILE A 27 -9.33 15.99 25.13
N GLN A 28 -10.59 16.36 25.39
CA GLN A 28 -10.98 17.02 26.64
C GLN A 28 -10.79 16.12 27.86
N GLN A 29 -11.05 14.82 27.72
CA GLN A 29 -10.77 13.81 28.75
C GLN A 29 -9.26 13.55 28.96
N GLY A 30 -8.40 14.11 28.09
CA GLY A 30 -6.95 13.97 28.19
C GLY A 30 -6.41 12.66 27.63
N ASN A 31 -7.24 11.89 26.91
CA ASN A 31 -6.86 10.62 26.32
C ASN A 31 -5.98 10.78 25.07
N HIS A 32 -5.98 11.98 24.48
CA HIS A 32 -5.23 12.27 23.26
C HIS A 32 -4.36 13.52 23.35
N THR A 33 -3.14 13.37 22.86
CA THR A 33 -2.21 14.44 22.50
C THR A 33 -2.39 14.82 21.02
N THR A 34 -1.84 15.97 20.62
CA THR A 34 -1.83 16.43 19.22
C THR A 34 -1.33 15.37 18.25
N LEU A 35 -0.24 14.71 18.59
CA LEU A 35 0.40 13.69 17.76
C LEU A 35 -0.45 12.40 17.66
N THR A 36 -1.18 12.05 18.70
CA THR A 36 -2.09 10.88 18.66
C THR A 36 -3.34 11.16 17.85
N VAL A 37 -3.89 12.40 17.90
CA VAL A 37 -5.02 12.80 17.06
C VAL A 37 -4.63 12.76 15.58
N GLU A 38 -3.45 13.29 15.22
CA GLU A 38 -2.94 13.22 13.85
C GLU A 38 -2.81 11.77 13.35
N LYS A 39 -2.25 10.87 14.17
CA LYS A 39 -2.17 9.45 13.82
C LYS A 39 -3.54 8.79 13.69
N HIS A 40 -4.50 9.15 14.55
CA HIS A 40 -5.85 8.57 14.51
C HIS A 40 -6.60 9.03 13.26
N VAL A 41 -6.53 10.33 12.95
CA VAL A 41 -7.11 10.87 11.72
C VAL A 41 -6.43 10.24 10.51
N GLN A 42 -5.10 10.14 10.47
CA GLN A 42 -4.37 9.55 9.34
C GLN A 42 -4.74 8.07 9.09
N ARG A 43 -5.08 7.32 10.14
CA ARG A 43 -5.57 5.94 10.02
C ARG A 43 -6.99 5.85 9.47
N LYS A 44 -7.82 6.87 9.70
CA LYS A 44 -9.22 6.92 9.27
C LYS A 44 -9.41 7.61 7.92
N SER A 45 -8.64 8.65 7.64
CA SER A 45 -8.66 9.44 6.40
C SER A 45 -7.92 8.75 5.24
N SER A 46 -7.31 7.60 5.50
CA SER A 46 -6.80 6.72 4.46
C SER A 46 -7.33 5.31 4.71
N PRO A 47 -8.12 4.72 3.79
CA PRO A 47 -7.66 3.42 3.34
C PRO A 47 -6.29 3.74 2.77
N LEU A 48 -5.21 3.48 3.51
CA LEU A 48 -3.95 3.29 2.82
C LEU A 48 -4.32 2.23 1.77
N PRO A 49 -4.27 2.50 0.45
CA PRO A 49 -4.18 1.38 -0.46
C PRO A 49 -3.08 0.54 0.16
N SER A 50 -3.34 -0.77 0.39
CA SER A 50 -2.24 -1.67 0.70
C SER A 50 -1.16 -1.28 -0.28
N LYS A 51 0.02 -0.97 0.22
CA LYS A 51 1.10 -0.48 -0.61
C LYS A 51 1.19 -1.52 -1.73
N ASN A 52 0.63 -1.19 -2.89
CA ASN A 52 0.71 -1.99 -4.09
C ASN A 52 2.11 -1.65 -4.60
N THR A 53 3.13 -1.94 -3.77
CA THR A 53 4.13 -2.88 -4.21
C THR A 53 3.35 -4.07 -4.75
N SER A 54 2.91 -3.96 -6.01
CA SER A 54 3.20 -4.99 -6.99
C SER A 54 4.61 -5.44 -6.63
N ARG A 55 4.72 -6.47 -5.78
CA ARG A 55 6.00 -7.06 -5.44
C ARG A 55 6.41 -7.66 -6.75
N ARG A 56 7.12 -6.88 -7.56
CA ARG A 56 7.60 -7.31 -8.86
C ARG A 56 8.40 -8.56 -8.61
N ARG A 57 7.79 -9.70 -8.90
CA ARG A 57 8.40 -10.99 -8.60
C ARG A 57 9.33 -11.27 -9.76
N THR A 58 10.62 -11.27 -9.46
CA THR A 58 11.63 -11.62 -10.45
C THR A 58 11.96 -13.10 -10.28
N GLU A 59 11.62 -13.90 -11.27
CA GLU A 59 11.99 -15.32 -11.30
C GLU A 59 13.09 -15.54 -12.35
N LYS A 60 14.08 -16.36 -12.00
CA LYS A 60 15.20 -16.70 -12.88
C LYS A 60 15.14 -18.18 -13.19
N PHE A 61 15.01 -18.51 -14.47
CA PHE A 61 15.02 -19.87 -14.98
C PHE A 61 16.35 -20.10 -15.70
N ARG A 62 17.13 -21.05 -15.20
CA ARG A 62 18.37 -21.49 -15.88
C ARG A 62 18.01 -22.62 -16.82
N THR A 63 18.26 -22.41 -18.12
CA THR A 63 18.19 -23.45 -19.14
C THR A 63 19.60 -23.85 -19.58
N THR A 64 19.70 -24.90 -20.40
CA THR A 64 20.97 -25.39 -20.96
C THR A 64 21.69 -24.35 -21.83
N HIS A 65 20.96 -23.37 -22.37
CA HIS A 65 21.46 -22.41 -23.34
C HIS A 65 21.48 -20.97 -22.83
N ALA A 66 20.66 -20.62 -21.81
CA ALA A 66 20.55 -19.26 -21.31
C ALA A 66 20.01 -19.18 -19.88
N THR A 67 20.16 -18.01 -19.25
CA THR A 67 19.40 -17.66 -18.05
C THR A 67 18.28 -16.71 -18.44
N ILE A 68 17.04 -17.17 -18.30
CA ILE A 68 15.83 -16.39 -18.57
C ILE A 68 15.44 -15.70 -17.27
N THR A 69 15.32 -14.37 -17.30
CA THR A 69 14.83 -13.58 -16.16
C THR A 69 13.46 -13.04 -16.50
N MET A 70 12.44 -13.46 -15.75
CA MET A 70 11.06 -13.04 -15.92
C MET A 70 10.70 -12.08 -14.79
N GLN A 71 10.09 -10.95 -15.14
CA GLN A 71 9.59 -9.97 -14.18
C GLN A 71 8.07 -9.95 -14.28
N PHE A 72 7.40 -10.39 -13.22
CA PHE A 72 5.95 -10.35 -13.12
C PHE A 72 5.51 -9.09 -12.39
N GLU A 73 4.48 -8.42 -12.89
CA GLU A 73 3.86 -7.29 -12.18
C GLU A 73 2.98 -7.77 -11.01
N ASP A 74 2.49 -9.02 -11.08
CA ASP A 74 1.71 -9.67 -10.02
C ASP A 74 2.59 -10.53 -9.08
N ASP A 75 2.23 -10.57 -7.79
CA ASP A 75 2.97 -11.34 -6.75
C ASP A 75 2.69 -12.87 -6.83
N SER A 76 1.58 -13.25 -7.47
CA SER A 76 1.14 -14.64 -7.66
C SER A 76 0.84 -14.94 -9.14
N PRO A 77 1.86 -15.03 -10.00
CA PRO A 77 1.66 -15.42 -11.39
C PRO A 77 1.09 -16.84 -11.46
N THR A 78 0.10 -17.04 -12.34
CA THR A 78 -0.47 -18.37 -12.61
C THR A 78 0.45 -19.18 -13.52
N ALA A 79 0.38 -20.51 -13.44
CA ALA A 79 1.18 -21.40 -14.29
C ALA A 79 0.96 -21.14 -15.79
N ALA A 80 -0.27 -20.77 -16.19
CA ALA A 80 -0.58 -20.40 -17.57
C ALA A 80 0.20 -19.16 -18.04
N GLN A 81 0.27 -18.10 -17.22
CA GLN A 81 1.02 -16.88 -17.54
C GLN A 81 2.53 -17.14 -17.63
N ILE A 82 3.06 -18.05 -16.81
CA ILE A 82 4.48 -18.42 -16.88
C ILE A 82 4.78 -19.17 -18.19
N LEU A 83 3.91 -20.10 -18.59
CA LEU A 83 4.08 -20.87 -19.83
C LEU A 83 3.97 -19.99 -21.08
N GLU A 84 2.98 -19.09 -21.12
CA GLU A 84 2.79 -18.13 -22.21
C GLU A 84 4.03 -17.26 -22.40
N ALA A 85 4.56 -16.70 -21.31
CA ALA A 85 5.76 -15.87 -21.37
C ALA A 85 7.03 -16.66 -21.74
N LEU A 86 7.10 -17.96 -21.45
CA LEU A 86 8.19 -18.82 -21.94
C LEU A 86 8.08 -19.11 -23.45
N ASP A 87 6.86 -19.30 -23.96
CA ASP A 87 6.61 -19.50 -25.40
C ASP A 87 6.92 -18.22 -26.20
N ASP A 88 6.62 -17.04 -25.66
CA ASP A 88 6.99 -15.76 -26.27
C ASP A 88 8.52 -15.62 -26.39
N VAL A 89 9.25 -15.93 -25.33
CA VAL A 89 10.72 -15.92 -25.32
C VAL A 89 11.27 -16.92 -26.35
N LYS A 90 10.71 -18.13 -26.41
CA LYS A 90 11.12 -19.15 -27.38
C LYS A 90 10.91 -18.67 -28.83
N THR A 91 9.77 -18.04 -29.10
CA THR A 91 9.45 -17.48 -30.43
C THR A 91 10.43 -16.37 -30.82
N GLN A 92 10.77 -15.46 -29.88
CA GLN A 92 11.75 -14.40 -30.13
C GLN A 92 13.15 -14.93 -30.40
N VAL A 93 13.55 -16.04 -29.77
CA VAL A 93 14.86 -16.68 -29.99
C VAL A 93 14.90 -17.43 -31.33
N GLN A 94 13.80 -18.04 -31.77
CA GLN A 94 13.74 -18.76 -33.05
C GLN A 94 13.65 -17.83 -34.27
N ASN A 95 13.12 -16.61 -34.10
CA ASN A 95 13.02 -15.60 -35.16
C ASN A 95 14.26 -14.69 -35.27
N ARG A 96 15.37 -15.04 -34.61
CA ARG A 96 16.68 -14.40 -34.72
C ARG A 96 17.68 -15.37 -35.33
#